data_AF-A0ABD6EDC6-F1
#
_entry.id   AF-A0ABD6EDC6-F1
#
_cell.length_a   1.000
_cell.length_b   1.000
_cell.length_c   1.000
_cell.angle_alpha   90.00
_cell.angle_beta   90.00
_cell.angle_gamma   90.00
#
_symmetry.space_group_name_H-M   'P 1'
#
loop_
_entity.id
_entity.type
_entity.pdbx_description
1 polymer ?
#
loop_
_entity_poly.entity_id
_entity_poly.type
_entity_poly.pdbx_seq_one_letter_code
_entity_poly.pdbx_strand_id
1 'polypeptide(L)'
;MIFVKLHIVIFTTLILMVIHQTTSNNGQALAMPSRYRYGCTALDHQECDELCKQDSYWYGHCSSWDGRDFSCRCFDYKPPLRRSVCINRQEACEDECRSKGYEGGYCYVKKALDVPEGVHVCQCFEDLRIDRR
;
A
#
# COMPACT_ATOMS: atom_id res chain seq x y z
N MET A 1 -38.88 20.60 -36.77
CA MET A 1 -39.77 19.95 -35.79
C MET A 1 -38.90 19.04 -34.94
N ILE A 2 -38.21 19.59 -33.93
CA ILE A 2 -38.70 19.75 -32.54
C ILE A 2 -39.13 18.39 -32.01
N PHE A 3 -38.23 17.70 -31.29
CA PHE A 3 -38.52 16.83 -30.13
C PHE A 3 -37.27 16.11 -29.58
N VAL A 4 -36.05 16.40 -30.09
CA VAL A 4 -34.77 16.04 -29.42
C VAL A 4 -34.25 17.19 -28.55
N LYS A 5 -35.15 17.95 -27.93
CA LYS A 5 -34.83 19.12 -27.08
C LYS A 5 -35.30 18.96 -25.63
N LEU A 6 -35.62 17.73 -25.20
CA LEU A 6 -36.15 17.47 -23.84
C LEU A 6 -35.19 16.70 -22.91
N HIS A 7 -34.04 16.20 -23.38
CA HIS A 7 -33.07 15.51 -22.51
C HIS A 7 -31.85 16.37 -22.08
N ILE A 8 -31.69 17.57 -22.65
CA ILE A 8 -30.49 18.41 -22.41
C ILE A 8 -30.72 19.46 -21.31
N VAL A 9 -31.97 19.70 -20.87
CA VAL A 9 -32.28 20.75 -19.87
C VAL A 9 -32.33 20.21 -18.42
N ILE A 10 -32.30 18.89 -18.22
CA ILE A 10 -32.31 18.29 -16.87
C ILE A 10 -30.88 18.11 -16.32
N PHE A 11 -29.86 18.03 -17.19
CA PHE A 11 -28.47 17.86 -16.75
C PHE A 11 -27.75 19.16 -16.37
N THR A 12 -28.28 20.32 -16.76
CA THR A 12 -27.66 21.63 -16.48
C THR A 12 -28.16 22.30 -15.19
N THR A 13 -29.24 21.80 -14.58
CA THR A 13 -29.80 22.36 -13.33
C THR A 13 -29.33 21.66 -12.06
N LEU A 14 -28.65 20.51 -12.15
CA LEU A 14 -28.03 19.82 -11.00
C LEU A 14 -26.61 20.31 -10.68
N ILE A 15 -25.95 21.03 -11.58
CA ILE A 15 -24.59 21.57 -11.39
C ILE A 15 -24.61 22.93 -10.66
N LEU A 16 -25.78 23.54 -10.45
CA LEU A 16 -25.94 24.87 -9.86
C LEU A 16 -26.34 24.88 -8.37
N MET A 17 -26.38 23.73 -7.68
CA MET A 17 -26.56 23.67 -6.21
C MET A 17 -25.26 23.49 -5.41
N VAL A 18 -24.09 23.58 -6.06
CA VAL A 18 -22.79 23.44 -5.38
C VAL A 18 -22.22 24.79 -4.89
N ILE A 19 -22.93 25.91 -5.12
CA ILE A 19 -22.42 27.24 -4.77
C ILE A 19 -23.51 28.07 -4.07
N HIS A 20 -23.75 27.81 -2.78
CA HIS A 20 -23.82 28.85 -1.73
C HIS A 20 -24.28 28.30 -0.37
N GLN A 21 -23.45 28.60 0.65
CA GLN A 21 -23.79 28.79 2.07
C GLN A 21 -24.08 27.50 2.87
N THR A 22 -23.26 27.15 3.86
CA THR A 22 -23.14 27.92 5.11
C THR A 22 -21.79 27.71 5.80
N THR A 23 -21.33 28.83 6.36
CA THR A 23 -20.16 29.09 7.19
C THR A 23 -20.26 28.52 8.61
N SER A 24 -19.09 28.40 9.24
CA SER A 24 -18.83 28.48 10.69
C SER A 24 -18.92 27.17 11.48
N ASN A 25 -17.75 26.61 11.83
CA ASN A 25 -17.20 26.81 13.17
C ASN A 25 -15.71 26.43 13.23
N ASN A 26 -14.97 27.32 13.89
CA ASN A 26 -13.57 27.24 14.28
C ASN A 26 -13.03 25.81 14.51
N GLY A 27 -12.35 25.29 13.50
CA GLY A 27 -11.19 24.43 13.66
C GLY A 27 -10.10 25.05 12.80
N GLN A 28 -9.07 25.60 13.42
CA GLN A 28 -7.88 26.01 12.70
C GLN A 28 -7.29 24.74 12.07
N ALA A 29 -7.66 24.45 10.83
CA ALA A 29 -6.84 23.68 9.94
C ALA A 29 -5.56 24.50 9.82
N LEU A 30 -4.58 24.20 10.67
CA LEU A 30 -3.21 24.58 10.42
C LEU A 30 -2.93 24.06 9.02
N ALA A 31 -2.91 24.98 8.05
CA ALA A 31 -2.29 24.76 6.77
C ALA A 31 -0.83 24.46 7.09
N MET A 32 -0.56 23.18 7.36
CA MET A 32 0.79 22.68 7.50
C MET A 32 1.43 23.00 6.16
N PRO A 33 2.59 23.69 6.12
CA PRO A 33 3.27 23.89 4.86
C PRO A 33 3.52 22.49 4.31
N SER A 34 2.90 22.12 3.18
CA SER A 34 3.34 20.96 2.42
C SER A 34 4.71 21.34 1.88
N ARG A 35 5.72 21.14 2.73
CA ARG A 35 7.10 21.08 2.26
C ARG A 35 7.10 19.86 1.34
N TYR A 36 6.96 20.09 0.04
CA TYR A 36 7.25 19.09 -0.96
C TYR A 36 8.62 18.51 -0.64
N ARG A 37 8.62 17.33 -0.02
CA ARG A 37 9.84 16.62 0.32
C ARG A 37 10.24 15.89 -0.94
N TYR A 38 11.28 16.39 -1.59
CA TYR A 38 11.94 15.65 -2.64
C TYR A 38 12.84 14.60 -1.98
N GLY A 39 12.65 13.33 -2.34
CA GLY A 39 13.40 12.21 -1.82
C GLY A 39 12.67 11.43 -0.72
N CYS A 40 13.16 10.21 -0.50
CA CYS A 40 12.53 9.23 0.39
C CYS A 40 12.84 9.52 1.86
N THR A 41 11.82 9.36 2.70
CA THR A 41 11.92 9.32 4.14
C THR A 41 12.12 7.88 4.64
N ALA A 42 12.45 7.72 5.92
CA ALA A 42 12.54 6.40 6.54
C ALA A 42 11.22 5.60 6.43
N LEU A 43 10.08 6.29 6.51
CA LEU A 43 8.76 5.68 6.36
C LEU A 43 8.55 5.15 4.94
N ASP A 44 8.91 5.93 3.92
CA ASP A 44 8.79 5.51 2.52
C ASP A 44 9.68 4.28 2.20
N HIS A 45 10.85 4.20 2.83
CA HIS A 45 11.70 3.01 2.75
C HIS A 45 11.05 1.79 3.39
N GLN A 46 10.45 1.94 4.58
CA GLN A 46 9.75 0.86 5.27
C GLN A 46 8.53 0.38 4.48
N GLU A 47 7.71 1.30 3.96
CA GLU A 47 6.54 0.96 3.15
C GLU A 47 6.94 0.21 1.87
N CYS A 48 7.96 0.69 1.16
CA CYS A 48 8.51 0.01 -0.01
C CYS A 48 9.09 -1.37 0.33
N ASP A 49 9.76 -1.51 1.48
CA ASP A 49 10.29 -2.78 1.94
C ASP A 49 9.19 -3.83 2.18
N GLU A 50 8.12 -3.43 2.87
CA GLU A 50 6.97 -4.29 3.12
C GLU A 50 6.22 -4.68 1.83
N LEU A 51 6.02 -3.74 0.91
CA LEU A 51 5.43 -4.03 -0.40
C LEU A 51 6.26 -5.04 -1.20
N CYS A 52 7.57 -4.87 -1.26
CA CYS A 52 8.45 -5.81 -1.96
C CYS A 52 8.42 -7.21 -1.34
N LYS A 53 8.36 -7.30 -0.01
CA LYS A 53 8.28 -8.60 0.69
C LYS A 53 6.96 -9.33 0.42
N GLN A 54 5.83 -8.61 0.29
CA GLN A 54 4.55 -9.20 -0.13
C GLN A 54 4.67 -9.88 -1.51
N ASP A 55 5.42 -9.28 -2.43
CA ASP A 55 5.72 -9.85 -3.75
C ASP A 55 6.89 -10.86 -3.74
N SER A 56 7.26 -11.37 -2.56
CA SER A 56 8.33 -12.36 -2.38
C SER A 56 9.72 -11.85 -2.83
N TYR A 57 10.05 -10.58 -2.59
CA TYR A 57 11.43 -10.08 -2.70
C TYR A 57 12.14 -10.10 -1.34
N TRP A 58 13.47 -9.95 -1.34
CA TRP A 58 14.26 -9.95 -0.11
C TRP A 58 14.12 -8.65 0.68
N TYR A 59 14.14 -7.53 -0.03
CA TYR A 59 13.89 -6.20 0.53
C TYR A 59 13.51 -5.21 -0.57
N GLY A 60 12.91 -4.10 -0.16
CA GLY A 60 12.60 -2.94 -0.98
C GLY A 60 13.39 -1.71 -0.56
N HIS A 61 13.65 -0.82 -1.51
CA HIS A 61 14.19 0.50 -1.22
C HIS A 61 13.52 1.57 -2.08
N CYS A 62 12.94 2.58 -1.43
CA CYS A 62 12.44 3.77 -2.13
C CYS A 62 13.59 4.44 -2.90
N SER A 63 13.43 4.60 -4.21
CA SER A 63 14.42 5.22 -5.10
C SER A 63 14.17 6.70 -5.34
N SER A 64 12.91 7.14 -5.25
CA SER A 64 12.53 8.54 -5.39
C SER A 64 11.13 8.79 -4.81
N TRP A 65 10.89 10.00 -4.33
CA TRP A 65 9.58 10.53 -3.93
C TRP A 65 9.51 11.98 -4.38
N ASP A 66 8.46 12.33 -5.14
CA ASP A 66 8.26 13.69 -5.67
C ASP A 66 7.11 14.45 -4.99
N GLY A 67 6.54 13.85 -3.93
CA GLY A 67 5.37 14.38 -3.21
C GLY A 67 4.03 13.93 -3.77
N ARG A 68 4.00 13.16 -4.86
CA ARG A 68 2.80 12.46 -5.36
C ARG A 68 3.02 10.95 -5.44
N ASP A 69 4.10 10.54 -6.09
CA ASP A 69 4.39 9.14 -6.38
C ASP A 69 5.76 8.76 -5.79
N PHE A 70 5.83 7.62 -5.07
CA PHE A 70 7.12 7.03 -4.71
C PHE A 70 7.45 5.93 -5.70
N SER A 71 8.73 5.83 -6.05
CA SER A 71 9.25 4.73 -6.84
C SER A 71 9.95 3.76 -5.90
N CYS A 72 9.56 2.49 -5.98
CA CYS A 72 10.10 1.42 -5.15
C CYS A 72 10.98 0.49 -6.00
N ARG A 73 12.16 0.13 -5.48
CA ARG A 73 13.03 -0.88 -6.09
C ARG A 73 13.07 -2.13 -5.21
N CYS A 74 12.61 -3.25 -5.75
CA CYS A 74 12.68 -4.54 -5.07
C CYS A 74 13.94 -5.31 -5.48
N PHE A 75 14.56 -5.99 -4.52
CA PHE A 75 15.78 -6.74 -4.72
C PHE A 75 15.54 -8.23 -4.50
N ASP A 76 15.95 -9.05 -5.48
CA ASP A 76 15.84 -10.50 -5.38
C ASP A 76 16.73 -11.05 -4.27
N TYR A 77 16.41 -12.25 -3.81
CA TYR A 77 17.27 -12.99 -2.92
C TYR A 77 18.63 -13.27 -3.57
N LYS A 78 19.69 -13.22 -2.76
CA LYS A 78 21.02 -13.59 -3.22
C LYS A 78 21.08 -15.10 -3.50
N PRO A 79 21.57 -15.55 -4.68
CA PRO A 79 21.79 -16.97 -4.93
C PRO A 79 22.59 -17.63 -3.81
N PRO A 80 22.25 -18.87 -3.40
CA PRO A 80 21.32 -19.80 -4.04
C PRO A 80 19.83 -19.65 -3.69
N LEU A 81 19.45 -18.69 -2.84
CA LEU A 81 18.06 -18.52 -2.39
C LEU A 81 17.13 -18.16 -3.56
N ARG A 82 15.93 -18.76 -3.59
CA ARG A 82 14.98 -18.56 -4.69
C ARG A 82 13.63 -18.02 -4.22
N ARG A 83 13.21 -16.87 -4.76
CA ARG A 83 11.89 -16.29 -4.48
C ARG A 83 10.71 -17.19 -4.83
N SER A 84 10.88 -18.10 -5.79
CA SER A 84 9.82 -19.01 -6.26
C SER A 84 9.27 -19.91 -5.16
N VAL A 85 10.04 -20.10 -4.07
CA VAL A 85 9.60 -20.81 -2.87
C VAL A 85 8.37 -20.15 -2.23
N CYS A 86 8.19 -18.84 -2.40
CA CYS A 86 7.09 -18.06 -1.80
C CYS A 86 5.95 -17.67 -2.75
N ILE A 87 6.12 -17.73 -4.08
CA ILE A 87 5.11 -17.26 -5.06
C ILE A 87 3.72 -17.84 -4.82
N ASN A 88 3.61 -19.13 -4.50
CA ASN A 88 2.33 -19.81 -4.25
C ASN A 88 2.02 -20.00 -2.76
N ARG A 89 2.70 -19.25 -1.88
CA ARG A 89 2.58 -19.36 -0.42
C ARG A 89 2.08 -18.07 0.23
N GLN A 90 2.10 -16.97 -0.50
CA GLN A 90 1.73 -15.65 0.00
C GLN A 90 0.31 -15.64 0.61
N GLU A 91 -0.70 -16.10 -0.16
CA GLU A 91 -2.10 -16.19 0.32
C GLU A 91 -2.23 -17.05 1.60
N ALA A 92 -1.52 -18.18 1.65
CA ALA A 92 -1.54 -19.05 2.82
C ALA A 92 -0.92 -18.38 4.06
N CYS A 93 0.15 -17.59 3.90
CA CYS A 93 0.74 -16.82 5.00
C CYS A 93 -0.18 -15.69 5.46
N GLU A 94 -0.88 -15.02 4.54
CA GLU A 94 -1.86 -13.99 4.89
C GLU A 94 -2.99 -14.58 5.73
N ASP A 95 -3.57 -15.70 5.30
CA ASP A 95 -4.64 -16.40 6.01
C ASP A 95 -4.18 -16.90 7.39
N GLU A 96 -2.97 -17.46 7.47
CA GLU A 96 -2.39 -17.90 8.74
C GLU A 96 -2.28 -16.73 9.73
N CYS A 97 -1.81 -15.57 9.28
CA CYS A 97 -1.67 -14.39 10.13
C CYS A 97 -3.02 -13.76 10.50
N ARG A 98 -3.99 -13.74 9.57
CA ARG A 98 -5.37 -13.32 9.86
C ARG A 98 -6.02 -14.19 10.94
N SER A 99 -5.81 -15.51 10.87
CA SER A 99 -6.31 -16.44 11.89
C SER A 99 -5.71 -16.19 13.29
N LYS A 100 -4.51 -15.61 13.36
CA LYS A 100 -3.80 -15.22 14.59
C LYS A 100 -4.17 -13.82 15.10
N GLY A 101 -5.04 -13.09 14.39
CA GLY A 101 -5.50 -11.75 14.75
C GLY A 101 -4.59 -10.61 14.27
N TYR A 102 -3.84 -10.82 13.18
CA TYR A 102 -3.13 -9.77 12.46
C TYR A 102 -3.90 -9.39 11.19
N GLU A 103 -3.69 -8.19 10.64
CA GLU A 103 -4.33 -7.80 9.36
C GLU A 103 -3.86 -8.67 8.18
N GLY A 104 -2.65 -9.23 8.29
CA GLY A 104 -2.08 -10.12 7.30
C GLY A 104 -0.63 -10.48 7.61
N GLY A 105 0.06 -10.99 6.60
CA GLY A 105 1.48 -11.34 6.67
C GLY A 105 2.07 -11.56 5.29
N TYR A 106 3.33 -11.95 5.26
CA TYR A 106 4.06 -12.20 4.03
C TYR A 106 4.93 -13.45 4.12
N CYS A 107 5.19 -14.05 2.96
CA CYS A 107 6.12 -15.14 2.81
C CYS A 107 7.52 -14.60 2.52
N TYR A 108 8.53 -15.09 3.24
CA TYR A 108 9.92 -14.82 2.91
C TYR A 108 10.79 -16.08 2.94
N VAL A 109 11.91 -16.05 2.23
CA VAL A 109 12.83 -17.18 2.13
C VAL A 109 13.94 -17.07 3.18
N LYS A 110 14.01 -18.07 4.06
CA LYS A 110 15.06 -18.21 5.06
C LYS A 110 16.09 -19.23 4.62
N LYS A 111 17.37 -18.94 4.87
CA LYS A 111 18.45 -19.90 4.64
C LYS A 111 18.28 -21.14 5.54
N ALA A 112 18.36 -22.32 4.93
CA ALA A 112 18.40 -23.61 5.62
C ALA A 112 19.68 -24.36 5.23
N LEU A 113 20.18 -25.23 6.12
CA LEU A 113 21.43 -25.98 5.88
C LEU A 113 21.25 -27.03 4.78
N ASP A 114 20.12 -27.74 4.78
CA ASP A 114 19.87 -28.87 3.87
C ASP A 114 19.07 -28.49 2.61
N VAL A 115 18.65 -27.23 2.50
CA VAL A 115 17.89 -26.71 1.35
C VAL A 115 18.60 -25.46 0.83
N PRO A 116 19.49 -25.58 -0.16
CA PRO A 116 20.25 -24.46 -0.71
C PRO A 116 19.36 -23.32 -1.23
N GLU A 117 18.21 -23.66 -1.79
CA GLU A 117 17.23 -22.70 -2.32
C GLU A 117 16.50 -21.92 -1.22
N GLY A 118 16.67 -22.31 0.04
CA GLY A 118 15.99 -21.78 1.20
C GLY A 118 14.62 -22.40 1.45
N VAL A 119 14.04 -22.08 2.61
CA VAL A 119 12.71 -22.52 3.03
C VAL A 119 11.81 -21.31 3.19
N HIS A 120 10.52 -21.47 2.91
CA HIS A 120 9.53 -20.42 3.19
C HIS A 120 9.31 -20.29 4.70
N VAL A 121 9.03 -19.06 5.13
CA VAL A 121 8.57 -18.72 6.47
C VAL A 121 7.50 -17.65 6.32
N CYS A 122 6.41 -17.76 7.09
CA CYS A 122 5.40 -16.73 7.19
C CYS A 122 5.75 -15.75 8.32
N GLN A 123 5.72 -14.46 8.04
CA GLN A 123 5.87 -13.39 9.04
C GLN A 123 4.59 -12.54 9.04
N CYS A 124 4.03 -12.30 10.22
CA CYS A 124 2.86 -11.42 10.35
C CYS A 124 3.31 -9.97 10.51
N PHE A 125 2.46 -9.04 10.08
CA PHE A 125 2.69 -7.60 10.28
C PHE A 125 2.53 -7.27 11.77
N GLU A 126 3.64 -7.23 12.52
CA GLU A 126 3.63 -7.12 13.99
C GLU A 126 2.92 -5.85 14.49
N ASP A 127 3.03 -4.75 13.75
CA ASP A 127 2.40 -3.47 14.06
C ASP A 127 0.91 -3.41 13.69
N LEU A 128 0.42 -4.36 12.90
CA LEU A 128 -0.96 -4.42 12.41
C LEU A 128 -1.74 -5.56 13.07
N ARG A 129 -1.76 -5.54 14.40
CA ARG A 129 -2.67 -6.41 15.17
C ARG A 129 -4.08 -5.87 15.09
N ILE A 130 -5.03 -6.74 14.75
CA ILE A 130 -6.45 -6.41 14.79
C ILE A 130 -6.86 -6.35 16.26
N ASP A 131 -6.72 -5.17 16.85
CA ASP A 131 -7.25 -4.90 18.18
C ASP A 131 -8.78 -4.84 18.03
N ARG A 132 -9.48 -5.88 18.52
CA ARG A 132 -10.94 -5.99 18.45
C ARG A 132 -11.60 -5.05 19.46
N ARG A 133 -11.33 -3.74 19.36
CA ARG A 133 -11.85 -2.73 20.28
C ARG A 133 -12.89 -1.84 19.64
#